data_AF-A0A9D6QYC0-F1
#
_entry.id   AF-A0A9D6QYC0-F1
#
_cell.length_a   1.000
_cell.length_b   1.000
_cell.length_c   1.000
_cell.angle_alpha   90.00
_cell.angle_beta   90.00
_cell.angle_gamma   90.00
#
_symmetry.space_group_name_H-M   'P 1'
#
loop_
_entity.id
_entity.type
_entity.pdbx_description
1 polymer ?
#
loop_
_entity_poly.entity_id
_entity_poly.type
_entity_poly.pdbx_seq_one_letter_code
_entity_poly.pdbx_strand_id
1 'polypeptide(L)'
;MRPFTFFFLIGLAVLFSACASSAPSSDAPAKKETPASDAVMKKETAAPDAMLKLPDQIFAAHFVDATPKHGEALAKLPAQVVINFNFTLSDPSTITVLKDDKPIDAGKAVLAANKLSMSSSLPTSAGDGLFIVKYKACWPDRSCHDGLYAFKVDSNLPK
;
A
#
# COMPACT_ATOMS: atom_id res chain seq x y z
N MET A 1 44.37 1.54 -27.27
CA MET A 1 45.21 2.43 -26.43
C MET A 1 44.36 2.95 -25.28
N ARG A 2 44.79 2.58 -24.07
CA ARG A 2 44.48 2.99 -22.68
C ARG A 2 43.09 3.56 -22.28
N PRO A 3 42.42 2.94 -21.29
CA PRO A 3 41.29 3.50 -20.55
C PRO A 3 41.76 4.41 -19.41
N PHE A 4 41.02 5.49 -19.11
CA PHE A 4 41.25 6.31 -17.93
C PHE A 4 40.16 6.06 -16.88
N THR A 5 40.55 5.24 -15.91
CA THR A 5 39.84 4.99 -14.65
C THR A 5 40.07 6.19 -13.74
N PHE A 6 39.01 6.87 -13.28
CA PHE A 6 39.12 7.81 -12.16
C PHE A 6 38.36 7.23 -10.97
N PHE A 7 39.15 6.68 -10.04
CA PHE A 7 38.76 6.46 -8.65
C PHE A 7 38.49 7.82 -8.02
N PHE A 8 37.33 8.00 -7.39
CA PHE A 8 37.22 8.93 -6.27
C PHE A 8 36.57 8.22 -5.08
N LEU A 9 37.41 8.13 -4.05
CA LEU A 9 37.22 7.56 -2.74
C LEU A 9 36.76 8.70 -1.80
N ILE A 10 36.23 8.34 -0.62
CA ILE A 10 35.96 9.20 0.57
C ILE A 10 34.53 9.80 0.58
N GLY A 11 33.70 9.64 1.62
CA GLY A 11 33.97 9.23 2.98
C GLY A 11 32.72 8.84 3.77
N LEU A 12 32.97 7.95 4.71
CA LEU A 12 32.09 7.38 5.72
C LEU A 12 31.96 8.36 6.90
N ALA A 13 30.74 8.67 7.33
CA ALA A 13 30.48 9.25 8.64
C ALA A 13 29.20 8.62 9.22
N VAL A 14 29.38 7.69 10.15
CA VAL A 14 28.32 7.05 10.92
C VAL A 14 28.28 7.74 12.29
N LEU A 15 27.14 8.32 12.65
CA LEU A 15 26.87 8.83 14.00
C LEU A 15 25.73 8.02 14.61
N PHE A 16 26.11 7.05 15.45
CA PHE A 16 25.23 6.36 16.38
C PHE A 16 24.97 7.27 17.58
N SER A 17 23.70 7.53 17.89
CA SER A 17 23.29 8.08 19.19
C SER A 17 22.40 7.05 19.88
N ALA A 18 22.94 6.43 20.92
CA ALA A 18 22.24 5.51 21.81
C ALA A 18 21.83 6.29 23.07
N CYS A 19 20.55 6.24 23.43
CA CYS A 19 20.07 6.60 24.76
C CYS A 19 19.47 5.35 25.41
N ALA A 20 19.97 5.03 26.60
CA ALA A 20 19.58 3.92 27.45
C ALA A 20 19.06 4.46 28.79
N SER A 21 17.97 3.89 29.32
CA SER A 21 17.60 3.71 30.75
C SER A 21 16.13 3.25 30.83
N SER A 22 15.80 2.00 31.22
CA SER A 22 15.66 1.40 32.58
C SER A 22 14.46 1.96 33.38
N ALA A 23 13.58 1.22 34.09
CA ALA A 23 13.34 -0.22 34.37
C ALA A 23 11.87 -0.41 34.93
N PRO A 24 11.49 -1.35 35.85
CA PRO A 24 10.38 -2.32 35.68
C PRO A 24 9.18 -2.14 36.67
N SER A 25 8.12 -2.95 36.55
CA SER A 25 7.29 -3.42 37.70
C SER A 25 6.34 -4.57 37.36
N SER A 26 6.23 -5.47 38.35
CA SER A 26 5.52 -6.75 38.44
C SER A 26 4.00 -6.60 38.65
N ASP A 27 3.21 -7.62 38.24
CA ASP A 27 2.49 -8.53 39.15
C ASP A 27 1.49 -9.44 38.41
N ALA A 28 1.47 -10.72 38.82
CA ALA A 28 0.49 -11.75 38.46
C ALA A 28 -0.70 -11.72 39.46
N PRO A 29 -1.86 -12.40 39.24
CA PRO A 29 -1.93 -13.86 39.34
C PRO A 29 -2.99 -14.56 38.45
N ALA A 30 -2.86 -15.88 38.42
CA ALA A 30 -3.72 -16.86 37.74
C ALA A 30 -5.14 -16.97 38.32
N LYS A 31 -6.09 -17.38 37.47
CA LYS A 31 -7.21 -18.23 37.91
C LYS A 31 -7.63 -19.21 36.82
N LYS A 32 -7.78 -20.45 37.26
CA LYS A 32 -8.10 -21.68 36.51
C LYS A 32 -9.60 -21.96 36.62
N GLU A 33 -10.13 -22.64 35.61
CA GLU A 33 -11.13 -23.73 35.65
C GLU A 33 -12.28 -23.61 34.64
N THR A 34 -12.37 -24.68 33.85
CA THR A 34 -13.45 -25.12 32.97
C THR A 34 -14.58 -25.75 33.81
N PRO A 35 -15.82 -25.85 33.29
CA PRO A 35 -16.20 -27.14 32.70
C PRO A 35 -17.10 -27.04 31.46
N ALA A 36 -17.12 -28.16 30.73
CA ALA A 36 -17.92 -28.45 29.55
C ALA A 36 -19.43 -28.52 29.85
N SER A 37 -20.28 -28.23 28.87
CA SER A 37 -21.09 -29.26 28.19
C SER A 37 -21.90 -28.72 27.00
N ASP A 38 -22.13 -29.66 26.09
CA ASP A 38 -23.28 -29.80 25.20
C ASP A 38 -23.29 -29.18 23.79
N ALA A 39 -23.37 -30.12 22.86
CA ALA A 39 -23.53 -29.99 21.43
C ALA A 39 -24.89 -29.40 21.08
N VAL A 40 -24.88 -28.38 20.21
CA VAL A 40 -25.99 -28.04 19.34
C VAL A 40 -25.42 -27.80 17.95
N MET A 41 -25.91 -28.56 16.97
CA MET A 41 -25.67 -28.35 15.55
C MET A 41 -25.84 -26.88 15.19
N LYS A 42 -24.77 -26.24 14.74
CA LYS A 42 -24.81 -24.94 14.09
C LYS A 42 -24.45 -25.16 12.63
N LYS A 43 -25.50 -25.08 11.80
CA LYS A 43 -25.46 -24.68 10.40
C LYS A 43 -24.19 -23.87 10.14
N GLU A 44 -23.40 -24.29 9.15
CA GLU A 44 -22.28 -23.53 8.60
C GLU A 44 -22.87 -22.27 7.94
N THR A 45 -23.21 -21.32 8.80
CA THR A 45 -23.40 -19.93 8.46
C THR A 45 -22.02 -19.49 7.99
N ALA A 46 -21.92 -19.20 6.68
CA ALA A 46 -20.80 -18.50 6.08
C ALA A 46 -20.26 -17.48 7.08
N ALA A 47 -18.94 -17.55 7.33
CA ALA A 47 -18.27 -16.69 8.28
C ALA A 47 -18.81 -15.26 8.15
N PRO A 48 -19.22 -14.61 9.26
CA PRO A 48 -19.66 -13.22 9.20
C PRO A 48 -18.54 -12.45 8.53
N ASP A 49 -18.88 -11.74 7.45
CA ASP A 49 -17.99 -10.86 6.69
C ASP A 49 -16.96 -10.27 7.65
N ALA A 50 -15.75 -10.82 7.63
CA ALA A 50 -14.64 -10.23 8.34
C ALA A 50 -14.47 -8.88 7.66
N MET A 51 -15.04 -7.84 8.29
CA MET A 51 -15.08 -6.49 7.77
C MET A 51 -13.63 -6.13 7.48
N LEU A 52 -13.25 -6.24 6.20
CA LEU A 52 -11.87 -6.16 5.78
C LEU A 52 -11.37 -4.80 6.20
N LYS A 53 -10.49 -4.79 7.19
CA LYS A 53 -9.95 -3.55 7.71
C LYS A 53 -8.95 -3.03 6.69
N LEU A 54 -9.40 -2.06 5.91
CA LEU A 54 -8.55 -1.34 4.98
C LEU A 54 -7.59 -0.44 5.76
N PRO A 55 -6.38 -0.18 5.24
CA PRO A 55 -5.54 0.87 5.78
C PRO A 55 -6.22 2.23 5.60
N ASP A 56 -5.95 3.16 6.52
CA ASP A 56 -6.42 4.53 6.37
C ASP A 56 -5.86 5.16 5.09
N GLN A 57 -6.72 5.87 4.36
CA GLN A 57 -6.31 6.59 3.17
C GLN A 57 -5.44 7.81 3.52
N ILE A 58 -4.38 8.00 2.76
CA ILE A 58 -3.51 9.18 2.85
C ILE A 58 -3.60 9.92 1.53
N PHE A 59 -3.97 11.20 1.58
CA PHE A 59 -4.04 12.06 0.41
C PHE A 59 -2.78 12.93 0.32
N ALA A 60 -2.07 12.82 -0.79
CA ALA A 60 -1.15 13.86 -1.21
C ALA A 60 -1.92 15.18 -1.46
N ALA A 61 -1.23 16.32 -1.33
CA ALA A 61 -1.79 17.61 -1.75
C ALA A 61 -2.30 17.51 -3.20
N HIS A 62 -3.39 18.25 -3.50
CA HIS A 62 -4.01 18.30 -4.83
C HIS A 62 -4.61 16.98 -5.35
N PHE A 63 -4.71 15.93 -4.52
CA PHE A 63 -5.46 14.73 -4.87
C PHE A 63 -6.93 15.08 -5.16
N VAL A 64 -7.47 14.51 -6.24
CA VAL A 64 -8.88 14.68 -6.63
C VAL A 64 -9.63 13.36 -6.43
N ASP A 65 -9.23 12.32 -7.15
CA ASP A 65 -9.80 10.98 -7.03
C ASP A 65 -8.83 9.90 -7.53
N ALA A 66 -9.25 8.64 -7.42
CA ALA A 66 -8.55 7.50 -7.99
C ALA A 66 -9.56 6.48 -8.55
N THR A 67 -9.10 5.73 -9.54
CA THR A 67 -9.79 4.58 -10.10
C THR A 67 -8.85 3.38 -10.05
N PRO A 68 -9.15 2.32 -9.28
CA PRO A 68 -10.30 2.20 -8.37
C PRO A 68 -10.26 3.20 -7.20
N LYS A 69 -11.41 3.47 -6.58
CA LYS A 69 -11.52 4.32 -5.39
C LYS A 69 -11.07 3.55 -4.13
N HIS A 70 -10.73 4.29 -3.08
CA HIS A 70 -10.48 3.67 -1.80
C HIS A 70 -11.72 2.93 -1.29
N GLY A 71 -11.53 1.69 -0.86
CA GLY A 71 -12.59 0.81 -0.38
C GLY A 71 -13.50 0.25 -1.46
N GLU A 72 -13.21 0.50 -2.73
CA GLU A 72 -13.95 -0.13 -3.82
C GLU A 72 -13.66 -1.63 -3.85
N ALA A 73 -14.72 -2.42 -4.03
CA ALA A 73 -14.66 -3.86 -4.23
C ALA A 73 -15.07 -4.18 -5.68
N LEU A 74 -14.20 -4.89 -6.40
CA LEU A 74 -14.34 -5.13 -7.83
C LEU A 74 -14.46 -6.62 -8.12
N ALA A 75 -15.42 -7.01 -8.96
CA ALA A 75 -15.55 -8.38 -9.44
C ALA A 75 -14.43 -8.80 -10.42
N LYS A 76 -13.62 -7.84 -10.89
CA LYS A 76 -12.55 -8.07 -11.86
C LYS A 76 -11.40 -7.12 -11.63
N LEU A 77 -10.18 -7.63 -11.74
CA LEU A 77 -8.96 -6.84 -11.72
C LEU A 77 -8.98 -5.80 -12.87
N PRO A 78 -8.83 -4.49 -12.57
CA PRO A 78 -8.73 -3.48 -13.61
C PRO A 78 -7.36 -3.59 -14.32
N ALA A 79 -7.28 -3.13 -15.57
CA ALA A 79 -6.02 -3.16 -16.32
C ALA A 79 -4.95 -2.22 -15.74
N GLN A 80 -5.38 -1.19 -15.02
CA GLN A 80 -4.51 -0.18 -14.43
C GLN A 80 -5.19 0.48 -13.24
N VAL A 81 -4.37 1.13 -12.42
CA VAL A 81 -4.81 2.16 -11.48
C VAL A 81 -4.57 3.54 -12.10
N VAL A 82 -5.44 4.50 -11.79
CA VAL A 82 -5.32 5.90 -12.21
C VAL A 82 -5.56 6.79 -11.00
N ILE A 83 -4.72 7.80 -10.83
CA ILE A 83 -4.82 8.79 -9.76
C ILE A 83 -4.87 10.17 -10.41
N ASN A 84 -5.91 10.94 -10.11
CA ASN A 84 -6.12 12.26 -10.69
C ASN A 84 -5.80 13.36 -9.67
N PHE A 85 -5.22 14.45 -10.17
CA PHE A 85 -4.82 15.62 -9.41
C PHE A 85 -5.33 16.89 -10.07
N ASN A 86 -5.51 17.95 -9.28
CA ASN A 86 -5.79 19.29 -9.82
C ASN A 86 -4.54 20.17 -9.90
N PHE A 87 -3.37 19.55 -9.93
CA PHE A 87 -2.08 20.22 -10.05
C PHE A 87 -1.12 19.42 -10.94
N THR A 88 -0.26 20.14 -11.66
CA THR A 88 0.68 19.55 -12.61
C THR A 88 1.69 18.65 -11.92
N LEU A 89 1.75 17.39 -12.33
CA LEU A 89 2.74 16.40 -11.91
C LEU A 89 4.06 16.56 -12.68
N SER A 90 5.12 15.98 -12.13
CA SER A 90 6.46 15.88 -12.72
C SER A 90 6.95 14.42 -12.77
N ASP A 91 7.89 14.16 -13.67
CA ASP A 91 8.41 12.83 -14.01
C ASP A 91 8.94 11.99 -12.81
N PRO A 92 9.46 12.58 -11.72
CA PRO A 92 9.82 11.82 -10.51
C PRO A 92 8.65 11.19 -9.74
N SER A 93 7.40 11.41 -10.16
CA SER A 93 6.22 10.80 -9.54
C SER A 93 6.23 9.28 -9.71
N THR A 94 5.81 8.54 -8.69
CA THR A 94 5.86 7.06 -8.69
C THR A 94 4.59 6.43 -8.15
N ILE A 95 4.31 5.20 -8.60
CA ILE A 95 3.28 4.32 -8.06
C ILE A 95 3.94 3.00 -7.69
N THR A 96 3.54 2.43 -6.55
CA THR A 96 3.90 1.07 -6.12
C THR A 96 2.64 0.37 -5.66
N VAL A 97 2.43 -0.85 -6.14
CA VAL A 97 1.25 -1.63 -5.81
C VAL A 97 1.66 -2.87 -5.01
N LEU A 98 0.95 -3.10 -3.91
CA LEU A 98 1.05 -4.30 -3.11
C LEU A 98 -0.25 -5.08 -3.27
N LYS A 99 -0.12 -6.40 -3.38
CA LYS A 99 -1.23 -7.35 -3.28
C LYS A 99 -1.00 -8.22 -2.05
N ASP A 100 -1.95 -8.21 -1.12
CA ASP A 100 -1.87 -8.96 0.14
C ASP A 100 -0.52 -8.74 0.85
N ASP A 101 -0.17 -7.47 1.01
CA ASP A 101 1.08 -6.95 1.60
C ASP A 101 2.39 -7.31 0.86
N LYS A 102 2.30 -7.91 -0.33
CA LYS A 102 3.47 -8.24 -1.17
C LYS A 102 3.53 -7.33 -2.39
N PRO A 103 4.69 -6.71 -2.69
CA PRO A 103 4.86 -5.99 -3.94
C PRO A 103 4.56 -6.88 -5.15
N ILE A 104 3.86 -6.32 -6.13
CA ILE A 104 3.67 -6.95 -7.44
C ILE A 104 4.41 -6.15 -8.50
N ASP A 105 4.71 -6.80 -9.64
CA ASP A 105 5.33 -6.15 -10.79
C ASP A 105 4.30 -5.30 -11.56
N ALA A 106 3.90 -4.19 -10.93
CA ALA A 106 3.11 -3.16 -11.58
C ALA A 106 4.00 -2.34 -12.53
N GLY A 107 3.40 -1.82 -13.61
CA GLY A 107 4.14 -0.98 -14.56
C GLY A 107 4.75 0.26 -13.89
N LYS A 108 5.73 0.88 -14.56
CA LYS A 108 6.18 2.21 -14.14
C LYS A 108 5.02 3.20 -14.19
N ALA A 109 5.05 4.20 -13.30
CA ALA A 109 4.08 5.29 -13.36
C ALA A 109 4.21 6.03 -14.70
N VAL A 110 3.06 6.26 -15.34
CA VAL A 110 2.95 7.02 -16.59
C VAL A 110 2.10 8.26 -16.32
N LEU A 111 2.64 9.43 -16.64
CA LEU A 111 1.87 10.67 -16.58
C LEU A 111 1.01 10.81 -17.83
N ALA A 112 -0.23 11.27 -17.67
CA ALA A 112 -1.04 11.69 -18.79
C ALA A 112 -0.44 12.92 -19.48
N ALA A 113 -0.83 13.18 -20.73
CA ALA A 113 -0.29 14.30 -21.52
C ALA A 113 -0.50 15.67 -20.86
N ASN A 114 -1.62 15.86 -20.14
CA ASN A 114 -1.92 17.08 -19.39
C ASN A 114 -1.20 17.13 -18.02
N LYS A 115 -0.53 16.05 -17.61
CA LYS A 115 0.14 15.87 -16.31
C LYS A 115 -0.76 16.08 -15.09
N LEU A 116 -2.08 15.95 -15.26
CA LEU A 116 -3.07 16.01 -14.18
C LEU A 116 -3.48 14.61 -13.70
N SER A 117 -2.86 13.57 -14.22
CA SER A 117 -3.03 12.22 -13.73
C SER A 117 -1.79 11.37 -13.93
N MET A 118 -1.67 10.35 -13.09
CA MET A 118 -0.70 9.28 -13.27
C MET A 118 -1.37 7.92 -13.17
N SER A 119 -0.85 6.96 -13.92
CA SER A 119 -1.37 5.60 -13.94
C SER A 119 -0.26 4.56 -13.86
N SER A 120 -0.63 3.35 -13.45
CA SER A 120 0.25 2.18 -13.45
C SER A 120 -0.55 0.97 -13.88
N SER A 121 -0.02 0.18 -14.81
CA SER A 121 -0.65 -1.08 -15.22
C SER A 121 -0.59 -2.11 -14.09
N LEU A 122 -1.62 -2.95 -14.02
CA LEU A 122 -1.64 -4.12 -13.14
C LEU A 122 -1.45 -5.38 -13.98
N PRO A 123 -0.58 -6.32 -13.57
CA PRO A 123 -0.42 -7.58 -14.29
C PRO A 123 -1.70 -8.41 -14.15
N THR A 124 -2.20 -8.94 -15.27
CA THR A 124 -3.42 -9.77 -15.28
C THR A 124 -3.32 -11.02 -14.41
N SER A 125 -2.09 -11.48 -14.14
CA SER A 125 -1.78 -12.58 -13.23
C SER A 125 -1.93 -12.23 -11.74
N ALA A 126 -2.16 -10.96 -11.37
CA ALA A 126 -2.33 -10.58 -9.98
C ALA A 126 -3.58 -11.21 -9.35
N GLY A 127 -4.66 -11.41 -10.10
CA GLY A 127 -5.89 -12.06 -9.62
C GLY A 127 -6.58 -11.33 -8.46
N ASP A 128 -7.34 -12.08 -7.67
CA ASP A 128 -8.12 -11.59 -6.53
C ASP A 128 -7.24 -11.31 -5.30
N GLY A 129 -7.60 -10.31 -4.50
CA GLY A 129 -6.90 -9.95 -3.27
C GLY A 129 -7.15 -8.51 -2.82
N LEU A 130 -6.51 -8.13 -1.72
CA LEU A 130 -6.43 -6.75 -1.26
C LEU A 130 -5.27 -6.04 -1.96
N PHE A 131 -5.57 -4.94 -2.64
CA PHE A 131 -4.59 -4.12 -3.32
C PHE A 131 -4.36 -2.83 -2.54
N ILE A 132 -3.11 -2.53 -2.21
CA ILE A 132 -2.68 -1.26 -1.61
C ILE A 132 -1.85 -0.51 -2.65
N VAL A 133 -2.30 0.67 -3.02
CA VAL A 133 -1.65 1.57 -3.95
C VAL A 133 -0.96 2.66 -3.16
N LYS A 134 0.37 2.61 -3.14
CA LYS A 134 1.22 3.67 -2.59
C LYS A 134 1.69 4.54 -3.74
N TYR A 135 1.67 5.85 -3.55
CA TYR A 135 2.09 6.77 -4.59
C TYR A 135 2.85 7.97 -4.03
N LYS A 136 3.70 8.54 -4.87
CA LYS A 136 4.41 9.79 -4.62
C LYS A 136 4.08 10.74 -5.76
N ALA A 137 3.41 11.84 -5.46
CA ALA A 137 3.11 12.90 -6.41
C ALA A 137 4.17 14.00 -6.27
N CYS A 138 4.93 14.25 -7.32
CA CYS A 138 5.99 15.27 -7.33
C CYS A 138 5.60 16.43 -8.24
N TRP A 139 5.83 17.67 -7.80
CA TRP A 139 5.53 18.87 -8.56
C TRP A 139 6.76 19.38 -9.34
N PRO A 140 6.59 20.30 -10.31
CA PRO A 140 7.71 20.90 -11.04
C PRO A 140 8.76 21.60 -10.15
N ASP A 141 8.40 22.01 -8.93
CA ASP A 141 9.33 22.59 -7.96
C ASP A 141 10.21 21.57 -7.22
N ARG A 142 10.03 20.27 -7.53
CA ARG A 142 10.70 19.09 -6.95
C ARG A 142 10.25 18.71 -5.55
N SER A 143 9.25 19.37 -4.97
CA SER A 143 8.59 18.85 -3.78
C SER A 143 7.74 17.64 -4.13
N CYS A 144 7.63 16.70 -3.19
CA CYS A 144 6.93 15.44 -3.39
C CYS A 144 6.09 15.12 -2.16
N HIS A 145 4.90 14.56 -2.39
CA HIS A 145 3.94 14.20 -1.36
C HIS A 145 3.52 12.75 -1.53
N ASP A 146 3.55 12.01 -0.43
CA ASP A 146 3.13 10.63 -0.41
C ASP A 146 1.62 10.52 -0.23
N GLY A 147 1.05 9.48 -0.83
CA GLY A 147 -0.32 9.08 -0.60
C GLY A 147 -0.48 7.57 -0.69
N LEU A 148 -1.64 7.11 -0.21
CA LEU A 148 -1.95 5.70 -0.07
C LEU A 148 -3.46 5.53 -0.18
N TYR A 149 -3.89 4.53 -0.93
CA TYR A 149 -5.25 4.02 -0.85
C TYR A 149 -5.28 2.51 -1.10
N ALA A 150 -6.42 1.89 -0.87
CA ALA A 150 -6.60 0.45 -1.05
C ALA A 150 -7.96 0.12 -1.68
N PHE A 151 -8.01 -0.95 -2.47
CA PHE A 151 -9.22 -1.51 -3.08
C PHE A 151 -9.14 -3.05 -3.05
N LYS A 152 -10.27 -3.74 -3.25
CA LYS A 152 -10.31 -5.20 -3.28
C LYS A 152 -10.76 -5.70 -4.65
N VAL A 153 -10.17 -6.82 -5.07
CA VAL A 153 -10.66 -7.62 -6.19
C VAL A 153 -11.13 -8.96 -5.65
N ASP A 154 -12.35 -9.34 -5.99
CA ASP A 154 -12.97 -10.60 -5.57
C ASP A 154 -13.92 -11.07 -6.67
N SER A 155 -13.48 -12.07 -7.43
CA SER A 155 -14.24 -12.61 -8.57
C SER A 155 -15.55 -13.30 -8.18
N ASN A 156 -15.76 -13.53 -6.88
CA ASN A 156 -17.00 -14.09 -6.34
C ASN A 156 -18.03 -13.01 -5.93
N LEU A 157 -17.73 -11.73 -6.12
CA LEU A 157 -18.69 -10.66 -5.85
C LEU A 157 -19.97 -10.87 -6.69
N PRO A 158 -21.16 -10.72 -6.07
CA PRO A 158 -22.41 -10.79 -6.80
C PRO A 158 -22.44 -9.69 -7.88
N LYS A 159 -22.85 -10.08 -9.09
CA LYS A 159 -22.93 -9.21 -10.26
C LYS A 159 -24.17 -8.33 -10.25
#